data_AF-A0A3C0CWF4-F1
#
_entry.id   AF-A0A3C0CWF4-F1
#
_cell.length_a   1.000
_cell.length_b   1.000
_cell.length_c   1.000
_cell.angle_alpha   90.00
_cell.angle_beta   90.00
_cell.angle_gamma   90.00
#
_symmetry.space_group_name_H-M   'P 1'
#
loop_
_entity.id
_entity.type
_entity.pdbx_description
1 polymer ?
#
loop_
_entity_poly.entity_id
_entity_poly.type
_entity_poly.pdbx_seq_one_letter_code
_entity_poly.pdbx_strand_id
1 'polypeptide(L)'
;MLFAASVVSAAETPKNVVLMIGDGMGVAHLSLTRISETGGREKLNIDSMPIGGFARTYSADSLITDSAAAATALASGCKTKNGM
;
A
#
# COMPACT_ATOMS: atom_id res chain seq x y z
N MET A 1 20.66 9.98 -10.28
CA MET A 1 20.23 8.61 -10.62
C MET A 1 18.88 8.70 -11.33
N LEU A 2 18.86 8.37 -12.62
CA LEU A 2 17.66 8.35 -13.45
C LEU A 2 16.70 7.25 -12.97
N PHE A 3 15.47 7.60 -12.59
CA PHE A 3 14.39 6.62 -12.46
C PHE A 3 13.84 6.33 -13.85
N ALA A 4 14.16 5.16 -14.40
CA ALA A 4 13.48 4.65 -15.58
C ALA A 4 12.12 4.09 -15.14
N ALA A 5 11.05 4.85 -15.36
CA ALA A 5 9.69 4.32 -15.27
C ALA A 5 9.47 3.40 -16.48
N SER A 6 9.56 2.09 -16.27
CA SER A 6 9.13 1.12 -17.27
C SER A 6 7.63 1.29 -17.46
N VAL A 7 7.23 1.70 -18.66
CA VAL A 7 5.82 1.77 -19.06
C VAL A 7 5.32 0.33 -19.16
N VAL A 8 4.56 -0.12 -18.17
CA VAL A 8 3.85 -1.39 -18.24
C VAL A 8 2.77 -1.25 -19.32
N SER A 9 3.00 -1.86 -20.48
CA SER A 9 1.97 -2.03 -21.51
C SER A 9 0.97 -3.07 -21.00
N ALA A 10 -0.17 -2.61 -20.49
CA ALA A 10 -1.26 -3.48 -20.03
C ALA A 10 -2.09 -3.93 -21.23
N ALA A 11 -1.70 -5.04 -21.87
CA ALA A 11 -2.42 -5.57 -23.03
C ALA A 11 -3.37 -6.75 -22.70
N GLU A 12 -3.44 -7.23 -21.46
CA GLU A 12 -4.38 -8.30 -21.07
C GLU A 12 -5.03 -8.03 -19.71
N THR A 13 -6.33 -8.29 -19.62
CA THR A 13 -7.08 -8.24 -18.36
C THR A 13 -6.53 -9.29 -17.40
N PRO A 14 -6.15 -8.92 -16.16
CA PRO A 14 -5.58 -9.87 -15.22
C PRO A 14 -6.60 -10.95 -14.83
N LYS A 15 -6.19 -12.22 -14.92
CA LYS A 15 -7.02 -13.37 -14.49
C LYS A 15 -7.20 -13.43 -12.97
N ASN A 16 -6.18 -13.03 -12.22
CA ASN A 16 -6.15 -13.10 -10.76
C ASN A 16 -5.65 -11.78 -10.17
N VAL A 17 -6.21 -11.40 -9.02
CA VAL A 17 -5.76 -10.23 -8.25
C VAL A 17 -5.51 -10.68 -6.81
N VAL A 18 -4.30 -10.45 -6.30
CA VAL A 18 -3.94 -10.68 -4.89
C VAL A 18 -3.65 -9.33 -4.26
N LEU A 19 -4.48 -8.94 -3.28
CA LEU A 19 -4.32 -7.72 -2.51
C LEU A 19 -3.79 -8.05 -1.12
N MET A 20 -2.57 -7.60 -0.81
CA MET A 20 -1.97 -7.73 0.51
C MET A 20 -2.14 -6.44 1.29
N ILE A 21 -2.78 -6.50 2.46
CA ILE A 21 -3.07 -5.34 3.31
C ILE A 21 -2.28 -5.48 4.60
N GLY A 22 -1.33 -4.57 4.83
CA GLY A 22 -0.70 -4.41 6.14
C GLY A 22 -1.49 -3.42 6.98
N ASP A 23 -2.29 -3.91 7.94
CA ASP A 23 -3.06 -3.05 8.83
C ASP A 23 -2.11 -2.19 9.70
N GLY A 24 -2.35 -0.88 9.73
CA GLY A 24 -1.47 0.08 10.40
C GLY A 24 -0.06 0.21 9.80
N MET A 25 0.24 -0.39 8.64
CA MET A 25 1.60 -0.43 8.08
C MET A 25 1.95 0.87 7.33
N GLY A 26 2.55 1.83 8.05
CA GLY A 26 3.16 3.02 7.46
C GLY A 26 4.60 2.81 6.99
N VAL A 27 5.18 3.85 6.38
CA VAL A 27 6.58 3.88 5.89
C VAL A 27 7.59 3.59 7.02
N ALA A 28 7.28 4.04 8.23
CA ALA A 28 8.11 3.78 9.42
C ALA A 28 8.19 2.29 9.75
N HIS A 29 7.06 1.56 9.67
CA HIS A 29 7.03 0.11 9.91
C HIS A 29 7.86 -0.64 8.86
N LEU A 30 7.74 -0.29 7.58
CA LEU A 30 8.58 -0.88 6.52
C LEU A 30 10.08 -0.65 6.77
N SER A 31 10.44 0.57 7.20
CA SER A 31 11.84 0.90 7.52
C SER A 31 12.35 0.11 8.72
N LEU A 32 11.54 -0.03 9.77
CA LEU A 32 11.87 -0.82 10.95
C LEU A 32 12.04 -2.30 10.61
N THR A 33 11.14 -2.88 9.83
CA THR A 33 11.25 -4.28 9.37
C THR A 33 12.51 -4.49 8.54
N ARG A 34 12.87 -3.53 7.67
CA ARG A 34 14.13 -3.62 6.90
C ARG A 34 15.35 -3.64 7.81
N ILE A 35 15.37 -2.81 8.86
CA ILE A 35 16.46 -2.80 9.83
C ILE A 35 16.51 -4.11 10.62
N SER A 36 15.36 -4.60 11.09
CA SER A 36 15.22 -5.84 11.87
C SER A 36 15.70 -7.07 11.08
N GLU A 37 15.18 -7.26 9.87
CA GLU A 37 15.34 -8.51 9.13
C GLU A 37 16.62 -8.56 8.31
N THR A 38 17.10 -7.42 7.80
CA THR A 38 18.24 -7.39 6.86
C THR A 38 19.43 -6.58 7.38
N GLY A 39 19.36 -6.12 8.64
CA GLY A 39 20.32 -5.14 9.16
C GLY A 39 20.28 -3.82 8.39
N GLY A 40 19.21 -3.56 7.63
CA GLY A 40 19.02 -2.36 6.81
C GLY A 40 19.78 -2.35 5.48
N ARG A 41 20.47 -3.43 5.11
CA ARG A 41 21.33 -3.48 3.91
C ARG A 41 20.67 -4.13 2.71
N GLU A 42 19.77 -5.07 2.95
CA GLU A 42 19.05 -5.76 1.89
C GLU A 42 17.61 -5.27 1.76
N LYS A 43 17.06 -5.46 0.57
CA LYS A 43 15.68 -5.10 0.23
C LYS A 43 14.71 -6.13 0.78
N LEU A 44 13.56 -5.67 1.26
CA LEU A 44 12.42 -6.55 1.54
C LEU A 44 11.78 -7.01 0.22
N ASN A 45 11.05 -8.12 0.22
CA ASN A 45 10.31 -8.57 -0.98
C ASN A 45 9.36 -7.50 -1.51
N ILE A 46 8.73 -6.71 -0.64
CA ILE A 46 7.87 -5.60 -1.05
C ILE A 46 8.64 -4.49 -1.79
N ASP A 47 9.93 -4.29 -1.50
CA ASP A 47 10.79 -3.31 -2.19
C ASP A 47 11.15 -3.72 -3.62
N SER A 48 10.87 -4.98 -4.00
CA SER A 48 11.09 -5.49 -5.36
C SER A 48 9.93 -5.22 -6.31
N MET A 49 8.79 -4.71 -5.80
CA MET A 49 7.66 -4.36 -6.65
C MET A 49 8.04 -3.22 -7.62
N PRO A 50 7.67 -3.31 -8.91
CA PRO A 50 8.12 -2.37 -9.93
C PRO A 50 7.48 -0.97 -9.81
N ILE A 51 6.36 -0.87 -9.08
CA ILE A 51 5.57 0.37 -8.95
C ILE A 51 5.32 0.63 -7.47
N GLY A 52 5.56 1.86 -7.04
CA GLY A 52 5.25 2.36 -5.70
C GLY A 52 4.59 3.73 -5.75
N GLY A 53 3.80 4.06 -4.73
CA GLY A 53 3.08 5.33 -4.62
C GLY A 53 2.52 5.56 -3.23
N PHE A 54 1.93 6.74 -3.02
CA PHE A 54 1.29 7.13 -1.76
C PHE A 54 -0.23 7.19 -1.92
N ALA A 55 -0.94 6.75 -0.88
CA ALA A 55 -2.40 6.83 -0.78
C ALA A 55 -2.82 7.77 0.34
N ARG A 56 -3.89 8.56 0.11
CA ARG A 56 -4.49 9.43 1.14
C ARG A 56 -5.55 8.65 1.92
N THR A 57 -5.31 8.45 3.21
CA THR A 57 -6.05 7.50 4.06
C THR A 57 -7.20 8.10 4.88
N TYR A 58 -7.48 9.40 4.81
CA TYR A 58 -8.60 10.02 5.55
C TYR A 58 -9.94 9.30 5.29
N SER A 59 -10.83 9.23 6.29
CA SER A 59 -12.18 8.70 6.14
C SER A 59 -13.14 9.77 5.60
N ALA A 60 -14.44 9.47 5.44
CA ALA A 60 -15.40 10.48 5.00
C ALA A 60 -15.60 11.62 6.02
N ASP A 61 -15.28 11.41 7.29
CA ASP A 61 -15.58 12.30 8.40
C ASP A 61 -14.38 12.61 9.33
N SER A 62 -13.23 11.98 9.13
CA SER A 62 -12.03 12.14 9.97
C SER A 62 -10.74 12.13 9.15
N LEU A 63 -9.75 12.91 9.62
CA LEU A 63 -8.38 12.86 9.07
C LEU A 63 -7.66 11.55 9.43
N ILE A 64 -8.07 10.91 10.51
CA ILE A 64 -7.55 9.62 10.98
C ILE A 64 -8.65 8.58 10.74
N THR A 65 -8.42 7.68 9.77
CA THR A 65 -9.34 6.56 9.49
C THR A 65 -9.16 5.44 10.49
N ASP A 66 -10.22 4.67 10.73
CA ASP A 66 -10.12 3.35 11.34
C ASP A 66 -9.95 2.25 10.26
N SER A 67 -9.75 1.00 10.70
CA SER A 67 -9.54 -0.13 9.79
C SER A 67 -10.81 -0.51 9.02
N ALA A 68 -12.01 -0.31 9.59
CA ALA A 68 -13.28 -0.65 8.94
C ALA A 68 -13.60 0.28 7.76
N ALA A 69 -13.44 1.59 7.95
CA ALA A 69 -13.62 2.56 6.88
C ALA A 69 -12.55 2.43 5.79
N ALA A 70 -11.31 2.12 6.17
CA ALA A 70 -10.23 1.86 5.22
C ALA A 70 -10.48 0.60 4.39
N ALA A 71 -10.89 -0.51 5.02
CA ALA A 71 -11.22 -1.75 4.32
C ALA A 71 -12.38 -1.56 3.35
N THR A 72 -13.41 -0.80 3.74
CA THR A 72 -14.53 -0.45 2.87
C THR A 72 -14.05 0.33 1.64
N ALA A 73 -13.17 1.33 1.83
CA ALA A 73 -12.61 2.09 0.73
C ALA A 73 -11.76 1.23 -0.23
N LEU A 74 -10.99 0.28 0.30
CA LEU A 74 -10.17 -0.62 -0.52
C LEU A 74 -11.01 -1.64 -1.30
N ALA A 75 -12.09 -2.17 -0.70
CA ALA A 75 -12.92 -3.19 -1.32
C ALA A 75 -13.95 -2.62 -2.30
N SER A 76 -14.55 -1.47 -1.98
CA SER A 76 -15.64 -0.88 -2.76
C SER A 76 -15.22 0.29 -3.64
N GLY A 77 -14.05 0.89 -3.39
CA GLY A 77 -13.64 2.14 -4.03
C GLY A 77 -14.33 3.39 -3.47
N CYS A 78 -15.17 3.26 -2.42
CA CYS A 78 -15.89 4.36 -1.80
C CYS A 78 -15.48 4.56 -0.34
N LYS A 79 -15.14 5.80 0.03
CA LYS A 79 -14.86 6.14 1.43
C LYS A 79 -16.14 6.19 2.25
N THR A 80 -16.07 5.73 3.50
CA THR A 80 -17.16 5.78 4.48
C THR A 80 -16.69 6.45 5.78
N LYS A 81 -17.60 6.61 6.73
CA LYS A 81 -17.32 7.18 8.06
C LYS A 81 -16.60 6.16 8.94
N ASN A 82 -15.86 6.63 9.94
CA ASN A 82 -15.31 5.73 10.96
C ASN A 82 -16.43 5.07 11.78
N GLY A 83 -16.18 3.85 12.26
CA GLY A 83 -17.10 3.06 13.09
C GLY A 83 -18.24 2.39 12.33
N MET A 84 -18.16 2.34 11.00
CA MET A 84 -19.13 1.71 10.11
C MET A 84 -18.89 0.20 9.97
#